data_AF-A0A2L2WLD4-F1
#
_entry.id   AF-A0A2L2WLD4-F1
#
_cell.length_a   1.000
_cell.length_b   1.000
_cell.length_c   1.000
_cell.angle_alpha   90.00
_cell.angle_beta   90.00
_cell.angle_gamma   90.00
#
_symmetry.space_group_name_H-M   'P 1'
#
loop_
_entity.id
_entity.type
_entity.pdbx_description
1 polymer ?
#
loop_
_entity_poly.entity_id
_entity_poly.type
_entity_poly.pdbx_seq_one_letter_code
_entity_poly.pdbx_strand_id
1 'polypeptide(L)'
;MGALLIKYPDDTAVWLTMAIGGLFLLSGIISCISYFFVTRRDDTATVFDSDGRVIACNRPTFPIVGVGSVALGLLLVISPAMVINFLSYILGGILILGAINQMLNIIAAGRLGRITPALWISPVLVLIIGMIAIIKPMWIAGAPLVIIGWCLLLYGVTEVVNELKINAHRKKIERYMAKGRKLDIDDAVEIKDNATEIKDDAQ
;
A
#
# COMPACT_ATOMS: atom_id res chain seq x y z
N MET A 1 27.94 -1.71 -8.71
CA MET A 1 27.08 -2.20 -7.60
C MET A 1 25.74 -2.77 -8.10
N GLY A 2 24.99 -2.09 -8.99
CA GLY A 2 23.70 -2.61 -9.50
C GLY A 2 23.73 -3.93 -10.26
N ALA A 3 24.78 -4.21 -11.05
CA ALA A 3 24.90 -5.48 -11.78
C ALA A 3 25.23 -6.70 -10.89
N LEU A 4 25.81 -6.49 -9.70
CA LEU A 4 26.09 -7.56 -8.74
C LEU A 4 24.81 -7.99 -7.99
N LEU A 5 23.90 -7.05 -7.74
CA LEU A 5 22.59 -7.30 -7.12
C LEU A 5 21.68 -8.21 -7.96
N ILE A 6 21.74 -8.05 -9.28
CA ILE A 6 20.99 -8.89 -10.22
C ILE A 6 21.57 -10.30 -10.32
N LYS A 7 22.89 -10.44 -10.12
CA LYS A 7 23.59 -11.71 -10.26
C LYS A 7 23.55 -12.56 -8.97
N TYR A 8 23.43 -11.93 -7.80
CA TYR A 8 23.32 -12.58 -6.48
C TYR A 8 22.27 -11.89 -5.58
N PRO A 9 20.97 -12.01 -5.92
CA PRO A 9 19.90 -11.45 -5.10
C PRO A 9 19.83 -12.11 -3.71
N ASP A 10 20.21 -13.39 -3.63
CA ASP A 10 20.25 -14.19 -2.41
C ASP A 10 21.18 -13.63 -1.35
N ASP A 11 22.42 -13.35 -1.73
CA ASP A 11 23.38 -12.79 -0.78
C ASP A 11 23.02 -11.35 -0.41
N THR A 12 22.54 -10.53 -1.36
CA THR A 12 22.27 -9.12 -1.07
C THR A 12 21.20 -8.93 0.01
N ALA A 13 20.10 -9.70 -0.05
CA ALA A 13 19.01 -9.59 0.91
C ALA A 13 19.44 -10.02 2.32
N VAL A 14 20.29 -11.04 2.41
CA VAL A 14 20.88 -11.50 3.66
C VAL A 14 21.81 -10.43 4.23
N TRP A 15 22.72 -9.87 3.43
CA TRP A 15 23.62 -8.79 3.84
C TRP A 15 22.86 -7.54 4.28
N LEU A 16 21.79 -7.16 3.57
CA LEU A 16 20.94 -6.03 3.95
C LEU A 16 20.24 -6.27 5.29
N THR A 17 19.69 -7.48 5.47
CA THR A 17 19.01 -7.86 6.72
C THR A 17 19.99 -7.88 7.90
N MET A 18 21.21 -8.41 7.69
CA MET A 18 22.28 -8.35 8.70
C MET A 18 22.66 -6.90 9.04
N ALA A 19 22.75 -6.01 8.04
CA ALA A 19 23.06 -4.60 8.26
C ALA A 19 21.97 -3.89 9.09
N ILE A 20 20.70 -4.07 8.73
CA ILE A 20 19.56 -3.54 9.49
C ILE A 20 19.54 -4.14 10.90
N GLY A 21 19.80 -5.44 11.02
CA GLY A 21 19.92 -6.14 12.30
C GLY A 21 21.00 -5.54 13.19
N GLY A 22 22.20 -5.28 12.65
CA GLY A 22 23.30 -4.62 13.35
C GLY A 22 22.98 -3.21 13.80
N LEU A 23 22.30 -2.41 12.97
CA LEU A 23 21.81 -1.07 13.31
C LEU A 23 20.78 -1.13 14.46
N PHE A 24 19.87 -2.10 14.43
CA PHE A 24 18.88 -2.31 15.49
C PHE A 24 19.56 -2.75 16.79
N LEU A 25 20.55 -3.64 16.70
CA LEU A 25 21.35 -4.08 17.85
C LEU A 25 22.10 -2.92 18.50
N LEU A 26 22.75 -2.07 17.70
CA LEU A 26 23.42 -0.84 18.17
C LEU A 26 22.43 0.10 18.87
N SER A 27 21.27 0.36 18.25
CA SER A 27 20.22 1.20 18.84
C SER A 27 19.69 0.61 20.17
N GLY A 28 19.47 -0.70 20.22
CA GLY A 28 18.98 -1.39 21.40
C GLY A 28 19.99 -1.39 22.55
N ILE A 29 21.27 -1.62 22.25
CA ILE A 29 22.35 -1.56 23.24
C ILE A 29 22.46 -0.14 23.82
N ILE A 30 22.44 0.91 22.98
CA ILE A 30 22.49 2.30 23.45
C ILE A 30 21.33 2.61 24.39
N SER A 31 20.11 2.16 24.07
CA SER A 31 18.93 2.33 24.93
C SER A 31 19.02 1.56 26.25
N CYS A 32 19.62 0.37 26.24
CA CYS A 32 19.78 -0.42 27.46
C CYS A 32 20.89 0.15 28.36
N ILE A 33 21.98 0.62 27.75
CA ILE A 33 23.10 1.27 28.42
C ILE A 33 22.66 2.60 29.06
N SER A 34 21.90 3.44 28.34
CA SER A 34 21.41 4.71 28.89
C SER A 34 20.51 4.49 30.10
N TYR A 35 19.63 3.48 30.06
CA TYR A 35 18.82 3.08 31.20
C TYR A 35 19.69 2.63 32.37
N PHE A 36 20.68 1.75 32.13
CA PHE A 36 21.56 1.26 33.20
C PHE A 36 22.40 2.37 33.84
N PHE A 37 22.89 3.33 33.06
CA PHE A 37 23.60 4.50 33.59
C PHE A 37 22.69 5.46 34.36
N VAL A 38 21.43 5.64 33.94
CA VAL A 38 20.44 6.42 34.69
C VAL A 38 20.03 5.71 35.97
N THR A 39 19.86 4.39 35.96
CA THR A 39 19.56 3.61 37.17
C THR A 39 20.72 3.58 38.16
N ARG A 40 21.99 3.71 37.71
CA ARG A 40 23.16 3.80 38.59
C ARG A 40 23.48 5.22 39.07
N ARG A 41 22.95 6.24 38.40
CA ARG A 41 22.95 7.60 38.91
C ARG A 41 21.64 7.76 39.67
N ASP A 42 21.65 7.52 40.96
CA ASP A 42 20.54 7.77 41.91
C ASP A 42 20.03 9.23 41.92
N ASP A 43 20.43 10.08 40.97
CA ASP A 43 19.76 11.33 40.69
C ASP A 43 18.67 11.09 39.66
N THR A 44 17.49 10.79 40.19
CA THR A 44 16.26 11.36 39.63
C THR A 44 16.54 12.85 39.40
N ALA A 45 16.89 13.22 38.17
CA ALA A 45 16.98 14.61 37.73
C ALA A 45 15.56 15.17 37.75
N THR A 46 15.05 15.42 38.96
CA THR A 46 13.94 16.29 39.23
C THR A 46 14.45 17.68 38.92
N VAL A 47 14.12 18.18 37.73
CA VAL A 47 14.31 19.59 37.42
C VAL A 47 13.36 20.34 38.36
N PHE A 48 13.92 20.88 39.43
CA PHE A 48 13.23 21.80 40.33
C PHE A 48 13.28 23.18 39.70
N ASP A 49 12.10 23.79 39.54
CA ASP A 49 12.02 25.20 39.19
C ASP A 49 12.51 26.06 40.37
N SER A 50 12.78 27.35 40.13
CA SER A 50 13.32 28.29 41.11
C SER A 50 12.42 28.48 42.36
N ASP A 51 11.18 27.96 42.33
CA ASP A 51 10.19 27.94 43.42
C ASP A 51 10.08 26.58 44.17
N GLY A 52 11.01 25.65 43.95
CA GLY A 52 11.06 24.39 44.71
C GLY A 52 9.92 23.39 44.38
N ARG A 53 9.23 23.58 43.25
CA ARG A 53 8.22 22.64 42.74
C ARG A 53 8.81 21.72 41.67
N VAL A 54 8.49 20.44 41.77
CA VAL A 54 8.96 19.37 40.86
C VAL A 54 8.17 19.44 39.55
N ILE A 55 8.80 19.84 38.44
CA ILE A 55 8.09 20.03 37.15
C ILE A 55 8.11 18.79 36.25
N ALA A 56 9.05 17.86 36.45
CA ALA A 56 9.04 16.57 35.77
C ALA A 56 9.73 15.49 36.60
N CYS A 57 9.01 14.42 36.92
CA CYS A 57 9.66 13.15 37.23
C CYS A 57 10.17 12.56 35.91
N ASN A 58 11.46 12.72 35.61
CA ASN A 58 12.12 11.94 34.56
C ASN A 58 12.26 10.49 35.04
N ARG A 59 11.13 9.77 35.10
CA ARG A 59 11.11 8.35 35.43
C ARG A 59 11.81 7.65 34.28
N PRO A 60 12.88 6.87 34.51
CA PRO A 60 13.49 6.10 33.45
C PRO A 60 12.43 5.14 32.93
N THR A 61 11.87 5.45 31.76
CA THR A 61 10.88 4.58 31.12
C THR A 61 11.61 3.28 30.84
N PHE A 62 11.07 2.17 31.36
CA PHE A 62 11.65 0.85 31.12
C PHE A 62 11.93 0.72 29.61
N PRO A 63 13.16 0.38 29.20
CA PRO A 63 13.53 0.32 27.80
C PRO A 63 12.97 -0.96 27.17
N ILE A 64 11.64 -1.13 27.22
CA ILE A 64 10.89 -2.19 26.53
C ILE A 64 11.24 -2.18 25.04
N VAL A 65 11.39 -0.98 24.48
CA VAL A 65 11.80 -0.76 23.09
C VAL A 65 13.27 -1.16 22.88
N GLY A 66 14.15 -0.92 23.87
CA GLY A 66 15.55 -1.33 23.83
C GLY A 66 15.73 -2.85 23.89
N VAL A 67 15.02 -3.52 24.81
CA VAL A 67 15.02 -4.99 24.94
C VAL A 67 14.49 -5.65 23.66
N GLY A 68 13.35 -5.17 23.15
CA GLY A 68 12.81 -5.62 21.87
C GLY A 68 13.80 -5.40 20.73
N SER A 69 14.51 -4.26 20.72
CA SER A 69 15.48 -3.92 19.68
C SER A 69 16.73 -4.79 19.70
N VAL A 70 17.25 -5.11 20.89
CA VAL A 70 18.38 -6.06 21.02
C VAL A 70 17.94 -7.47 20.58
N ALA A 71 16.78 -7.95 21.03
CA ALA A 71 16.29 -9.28 20.68
C ALA A 71 16.04 -9.44 19.17
N LEU A 72 15.38 -8.46 18.56
CA LEU A 72 15.11 -8.45 17.12
C LEU A 72 16.42 -8.30 16.34
N GLY A 73 17.32 -7.40 16.73
CA GLY A 73 18.62 -7.22 16.09
C GLY A 73 19.49 -8.48 16.13
N LEU A 74 19.53 -9.17 17.28
CA LEU A 74 20.25 -10.43 17.43
C LEU A 74 19.66 -11.54 16.54
N LEU A 75 18.33 -11.62 16.46
CA LEU A 75 17.64 -12.56 15.58
C LEU A 75 18.00 -12.31 14.10
N LEU A 76 18.04 -11.04 13.67
CA LEU A 76 18.40 -10.67 12.30
C LEU A 76 19.87 -10.97 11.95
N VAL A 77 20.79 -10.82 12.90
CA VAL A 77 22.22 -11.06 12.67
C VAL A 77 22.55 -12.56 12.69
N ILE A 78 22.01 -13.30 13.66
CA ILE A 78 22.28 -14.75 13.81
C ILE A 78 21.56 -15.57 12.74
N SER A 79 20.29 -15.26 12.46
CA SER A 79 19.48 -16.01 11.49
C SER A 79 18.66 -15.07 10.60
N PRO A 80 19.32 -14.32 9.70
CA PRO A 80 18.64 -13.44 8.76
C PRO A 80 17.63 -14.20 7.89
N ALA A 81 17.95 -15.44 7.52
CA ALA A 81 17.08 -16.29 6.71
C ALA A 81 15.72 -16.58 7.38
N MET A 82 15.68 -16.76 8.71
CA MET A 82 14.44 -16.99 9.43
C MET A 82 13.50 -15.77 9.32
N VAL A 83 14.04 -14.57 9.53
CA VAL A 83 13.27 -13.32 9.49
C VAL A 83 12.76 -13.04 8.08
N ILE A 84 13.62 -13.22 7.06
CA ILE A 84 13.25 -13.06 5.66
C ILE A 84 12.11 -14.02 5.29
N ASN A 85 12.20 -15.29 5.68
CA ASN A 85 11.15 -16.27 5.43
C ASN A 85 9.84 -15.90 6.14
N PHE A 86 9.91 -15.49 7.41
CA PHE A 86 8.74 -15.09 8.19
C PHE A 86 8.03 -13.88 7.57
N LEU A 87 8.80 -12.88 7.15
CA LEU A 87 8.28 -11.70 6.46
C LEU A 87 7.65 -12.06 5.10
N SER A 88 8.27 -12.97 4.36
CA SER A 88 7.74 -13.46 3.07
C SER A 88 6.39 -14.16 3.23
N TYR A 89 6.19 -14.96 4.28
CA TYR A 89 4.90 -15.61 4.54
C TYR A 89 3.80 -14.59 4.88
N ILE A 90 4.11 -13.59 5.72
CA ILE A 90 3.16 -12.52 6.05
C ILE A 90 2.78 -11.76 4.77
N LEU A 91 3.78 -11.38 3.97
CA LEU A 91 3.56 -10.67 2.70
C LEU A 91 2.73 -11.50 1.71
N GLY A 92 3.03 -12.79 1.55
CA GLY A 92 2.25 -13.70 0.72
C GLY A 92 0.80 -13.82 1.19
N GLY A 93 0.58 -13.91 2.51
CA GLY A 93 -0.76 -13.92 3.10
C GLY A 93 -1.54 -12.64 2.84
N ILE A 94 -0.90 -11.46 2.99
CA ILE A 94 -1.51 -10.16 2.68
C ILE A 94 -1.85 -10.05 1.19
N LEU A 95 -0.99 -10.58 0.30
CA LEU A 95 -1.28 -10.64 -1.14
C LEU A 95 -2.54 -11.45 -1.45
N ILE A 96 -2.68 -12.63 -0.84
CA ILE A 96 -3.86 -13.47 -1.03
C ILE A 96 -5.11 -12.74 -0.51
N LEU A 97 -5.05 -12.13 0.67
CA LEU A 97 -6.14 -11.30 1.18
C LEU A 97 -6.49 -10.14 0.23
N GLY A 98 -5.48 -9.46 -0.31
CA GLY A 98 -5.63 -8.40 -1.29
C GLY A 98 -6.28 -8.87 -2.59
N ALA A 99 -5.87 -10.04 -3.11
CA ALA A 99 -6.45 -10.67 -4.29
C ALA A 99 -7.93 -11.02 -4.08
N ILE A 100 -8.26 -11.60 -2.93
CA ILE A 100 -9.64 -11.90 -2.54
C ILE A 100 -10.46 -10.60 -2.50
N ASN A 101 -9.94 -9.54 -1.88
CA ASN A 101 -10.61 -8.24 -1.82
C ASN A 101 -10.83 -7.64 -3.23
N GLN A 102 -9.87 -7.79 -4.13
CA GLN A 102 -10.01 -7.38 -5.54
C GLN A 102 -11.09 -8.19 -6.27
N MET A 103 -11.14 -9.52 -6.06
CA MET A 103 -12.20 -10.38 -6.62
C MET A 103 -13.58 -9.97 -6.11
N LEU A 104 -13.72 -9.69 -4.81
CA LEU A 104 -14.99 -9.24 -4.22
C LEU A 104 -15.45 -7.89 -4.79
N ASN A 105 -14.52 -6.95 -4.98
CA ASN A 105 -14.83 -5.66 -5.59
C ASN A 105 -15.32 -5.80 -7.04
N ILE A 106 -14.73 -6.71 -7.82
CA ILE A 106 -15.19 -6.98 -9.20
C ILE A 106 -16.57 -7.65 -9.19
N ILE A 107 -16.83 -8.60 -8.29
CA ILE A 107 -18.16 -9.25 -8.17
C ILE A 107 -19.23 -8.21 -7.79
N ALA A 108 -18.92 -7.32 -6.84
CA ALA A 108 -19.82 -6.23 -6.45
C ALA A 108 -20.05 -5.24 -7.62
N ALA A 109 -19.00 -4.86 -8.34
CA ALA A 109 -19.09 -4.00 -9.52
C ALA A 109 -19.81 -4.65 -10.70
N GLY A 110 -19.74 -5.98 -10.84
CA GLY A 110 -20.44 -6.77 -11.85
C GLY A 110 -21.94 -6.78 -11.71
N ARG A 111 -22.42 -6.59 -10.48
CA ARG A 111 -23.85 -6.41 -10.20
C ARG A 111 -24.39 -5.09 -10.75
N LEU A 112 -23.53 -4.10 -11.04
CA LEU A 112 -23.89 -2.77 -11.58
C LEU A 112 -23.70 -2.63 -13.10
N GLY A 113 -23.14 -3.62 -13.81
CA GLY A 113 -23.02 -3.55 -15.28
C GLY A 113 -21.96 -4.48 -15.89
N ARG A 114 -22.04 -4.68 -17.22
CA ARG A 114 -21.19 -5.59 -18.01
C ARG A 114 -19.70 -5.31 -17.77
N ILE A 115 -19.04 -6.22 -17.06
CA ILE A 115 -17.61 -6.15 -16.73
C ILE A 115 -16.80 -6.63 -17.93
N THR A 116 -15.71 -5.93 -18.24
CA THR A 116 -14.72 -6.40 -19.22
C THR A 116 -13.92 -7.56 -18.63
N PRO A 117 -13.76 -8.71 -19.33
CA PRO A 117 -13.00 -9.86 -18.83
C PRO A 117 -11.51 -9.56 -18.54
N ALA A 118 -10.95 -8.49 -19.13
CA ALA A 118 -9.59 -8.02 -18.84
C ALA A 118 -9.37 -7.64 -17.37
N LEU A 119 -10.43 -7.29 -16.62
CA LEU A 119 -10.36 -6.98 -15.19
C LEU A 119 -10.10 -8.21 -14.30
N TRP A 120 -10.36 -9.41 -14.80
CA TRP A 120 -10.12 -10.66 -14.04
C TRP A 120 -8.67 -11.12 -14.09
N ILE A 121 -7.88 -10.65 -15.07
CA ILE A 121 -6.46 -11.01 -15.19
C ILE A 121 -5.68 -10.54 -13.97
N SER A 122 -5.96 -9.33 -13.48
CA SER A 122 -5.27 -8.71 -12.34
C SER A 122 -5.36 -9.59 -11.07
N PRO A 123 -6.55 -9.87 -10.49
CA PRO A 123 -6.66 -10.62 -9.24
C PRO A 123 -6.15 -12.06 -9.35
N VAL A 124 -6.28 -12.70 -10.51
CA VAL A 124 -5.75 -14.06 -10.75
C VAL A 124 -4.22 -14.05 -10.73
N LEU A 125 -3.59 -13.03 -11.32
CA LEU A 125 -2.14 -12.87 -11.28
C LEU A 125 -1.64 -12.67 -9.85
N VAL A 126 -2.31 -11.81 -9.06
CA VAL A 126 -2.00 -11.61 -7.62
C VAL A 126 -2.06 -12.90 -6.84
N LEU A 127 -3.12 -13.68 -7.07
CA LEU A 127 -3.33 -14.94 -6.38
C LEU A 127 -2.21 -15.94 -6.69
N ILE A 128 -1.81 -16.06 -7.95
CA ILE A 128 -0.71 -16.93 -8.38
C ILE A 128 0.60 -16.51 -7.70
N ILE A 129 0.89 -15.21 -7.66
CA ILE A 129 2.12 -14.68 -7.03
C ILE A 129 2.12 -14.91 -5.52
N GLY A 130 1.00 -14.60 -4.85
CA GLY A 130 0.84 -14.85 -3.41
C GLY A 130 0.98 -16.34 -3.07
N MET A 131 0.44 -17.22 -3.92
CA MET A 131 0.60 -18.67 -3.79
C MET A 131 2.06 -19.11 -3.94
N ILE A 132 2.78 -18.60 -4.96
CA ILE A 132 4.21 -18.88 -5.16
C ILE A 132 5.04 -18.42 -3.95
N ALA A 133 4.73 -17.25 -3.40
CA ALA A 133 5.41 -16.71 -2.22
C ALA A 133 5.26 -17.60 -0.96
N ILE A 134 4.15 -18.34 -0.84
CA ILE A 134 3.93 -19.30 0.25
C ILE A 134 4.60 -20.64 -0.03
N ILE A 135 4.53 -21.15 -1.27
CA ILE A 135 5.06 -22.48 -1.60
C ILE A 135 6.59 -22.50 -1.54
N LYS A 136 7.26 -21.44 -2.01
CA LYS A 136 8.72 -21.36 -2.10
C LYS A 136 9.24 -19.98 -1.69
N PRO A 137 9.27 -19.66 -0.38
CA PRO A 137 9.75 -18.36 0.10
C PRO A 137 11.23 -18.09 -0.21
N MET A 138 12.06 -19.14 -0.30
CA MET A 138 13.52 -19.02 -0.48
C MET A 138 13.98 -18.90 -1.94
N TRP A 139 13.13 -19.17 -2.93
CA TRP A 139 13.52 -19.08 -4.36
C TRP A 139 13.58 -17.64 -4.87
N ILE A 140 13.19 -16.70 -4.03
CA ILE A 140 13.09 -15.29 -4.35
C ILE A 140 13.77 -14.58 -3.19
N ALA A 141 15.10 -14.49 -3.12
CA ALA A 141 15.67 -13.60 -2.11
C ALA A 141 15.35 -12.12 -2.33
N GLY A 142 14.89 -11.77 -3.51
CA GLY A 142 14.19 -10.52 -3.74
C GLY A 142 12.79 -10.47 -3.13
N ALA A 143 12.30 -11.45 -2.35
CA ALA A 143 10.88 -11.64 -2.04
C ALA A 143 10.19 -10.36 -1.57
N PRO A 144 10.71 -9.59 -0.60
CA PRO A 144 10.08 -8.32 -0.22
C PRO A 144 10.08 -7.30 -1.37
N LEU A 145 11.17 -7.16 -2.11
CA LEU A 145 11.32 -6.21 -3.21
C LEU A 145 10.45 -6.57 -4.43
N VAL A 146 10.36 -7.87 -4.74
CA VAL A 146 9.52 -8.44 -5.80
C VAL A 146 8.06 -8.30 -5.41
N ILE A 147 7.71 -8.54 -4.13
CA ILE A 147 6.38 -8.33 -3.59
C ILE A 147 6.01 -6.84 -3.64
N ILE A 148 6.91 -5.93 -3.28
CA ILE A 148 6.69 -4.48 -3.40
C ILE A 148 6.53 -4.08 -4.87
N GLY A 149 7.38 -4.60 -5.77
CA GLY A 149 7.28 -4.38 -7.21
C GLY A 149 5.94 -4.87 -7.78
N TRP A 150 5.45 -6.01 -7.30
CA TRP A 150 4.12 -6.51 -7.64
C TRP A 150 3.02 -5.66 -7.02
N CYS A 151 3.10 -5.24 -5.77
CA CYS A 151 2.12 -4.31 -5.19
C CYS A 151 2.04 -3.00 -5.98
N LEU A 152 3.16 -2.44 -6.43
CA LEU A 152 3.21 -1.26 -7.29
C LEU A 152 2.59 -1.52 -8.68
N LEU A 153 2.88 -2.67 -9.29
CA LEU A 153 2.24 -3.08 -10.54
C LEU A 153 0.73 -3.25 -10.38
N LEU A 154 0.28 -3.87 -9.29
CA LEU A 154 -1.13 -4.11 -9.01
C LEU A 154 -1.88 -2.83 -8.70
N TYR A 155 -1.29 -1.96 -7.88
CA TYR A 155 -1.83 -0.64 -7.60
C TYR A 155 -1.91 0.18 -8.90
N GLY A 156 -0.83 0.21 -9.69
CA GLY A 156 -0.80 0.89 -10.99
C GLY A 156 -1.85 0.37 -11.97
N VAL A 157 -2.04 -0.95 -12.08
CA VAL A 157 -3.09 -1.52 -12.94
C VAL A 157 -4.47 -1.19 -12.41
N THR A 158 -4.71 -1.24 -11.09
CA THR A 158 -6.01 -0.88 -10.52
C THR A 158 -6.34 0.60 -10.67
N GLU A 159 -5.37 1.50 -10.50
CA GLU A 159 -5.53 2.94 -10.74
C GLU A 159 -5.82 3.21 -12.21
N VAL A 160 -5.03 2.64 -13.12
CA VAL A 160 -5.24 2.82 -14.56
C VAL A 160 -6.62 2.31 -14.98
N VAL A 161 -7.05 1.14 -14.49
CA VAL A 161 -8.39 0.64 -14.86
C VAL A 161 -9.51 1.47 -14.23
N ASN A 162 -9.33 1.94 -13.00
CA ASN A 162 -10.32 2.79 -12.34
C ASN A 162 -10.46 4.15 -13.05
N GLU A 163 -9.35 4.78 -13.42
CA GLU A 163 -9.33 6.03 -14.19
C GLU A 163 -9.90 5.86 -15.60
N LEU A 164 -9.55 4.77 -16.30
CA LEU A 164 -10.09 4.48 -17.63
C LEU A 164 -11.61 4.27 -17.59
N LYS A 165 -12.14 3.63 -16.55
CA LYS A 165 -13.58 3.43 -16.37
C LYS A 165 -14.28 4.76 -16.08
N ILE A 166 -13.71 5.62 -15.24
CA ILE A 166 -14.22 6.99 -14.97
C ILE A 166 -14.27 7.81 -16.27
N ASN A 167 -13.22 7.75 -17.09
CA ASN A 167 -13.19 8.44 -18.38
C ASN A 167 -14.24 7.89 -19.37
N ALA A 168 -14.49 6.58 -19.36
CA ALA A 168 -15.52 5.98 -20.20
C ALA A 168 -16.96 6.35 -19.73
N HIS A 169 -17.20 6.43 -18.42
CA HIS A 169 -18.48 6.91 -17.86
C HIS A 169 -18.70 8.39 -18.17
N ARG A 170 -17.66 9.23 -18.07
CA ARG A 170 -17.72 10.65 -18.47
C ARG A 170 -18.14 10.80 -19.94
N LYS A 171 -17.55 10.03 -20.85
CA LYS A 171 -17.93 10.04 -22.29
C LYS A 171 -19.36 9.54 -22.54
N LYS A 172 -19.86 8.58 -21.76
CA LYS A 172 -21.27 8.15 -21.87
C LYS A 172 -22.22 9.23 -21.37
N ILE A 173 -21.92 9.86 -20.23
CA ILE A 173 -22.73 10.96 -19.68
C ILE A 173 -22.75 12.15 -20.65
N GLU A 174 -21.62 12.51 -21.25
CA GLU A 174 -21.56 13.53 -22.30
C GLU A 174 -22.42 13.18 -23.51
N ARG A 175 -22.48 11.91 -23.92
CA ARG A 175 -23.37 11.47 -25.02
C ARG A 175 -24.84 11.51 -24.64
N TYR A 176 -25.21 11.15 -23.40
CA TYR A 176 -26.60 11.28 -22.94
C TYR A 176 -27.02 12.75 -22.83
N MET A 177 -26.16 13.61 -22.30
CA MET A 177 -26.38 15.06 -22.20
C MET A 177 -26.45 15.72 -23.59
N ALA A 178 -25.59 15.33 -24.52
CA ALA A 178 -25.61 15.85 -25.90
C ALA A 178 -26.83 15.35 -26.69
N LYS A 179 -27.29 14.12 -26.45
CA LYS A 179 -28.48 13.58 -27.10
C LYS A 179 -29.77 14.21 -26.56
N GLY A 180 -29.87 14.42 -25.25
CA GLY A 180 -30.98 15.15 -24.63
C GLY A 180 -31.07 16.59 -25.15
N ARG A 181 -29.93 17.30 -25.18
CA ARG A 181 -29.86 18.67 -25.73
C ARG A 181 -30.26 18.73 -27.21
N LYS A 182 -29.96 17.71 -28.02
CA LYS A 182 -30.37 17.68 -29.43
C LYS A 182 -31.86 17.48 -29.62
N LEU A 183 -32.49 16.62 -28.82
CA LEU A 183 -33.95 16.43 -28.83
C LEU A 183 -34.67 17.73 -28.48
N ASP A 184 -34.25 18.41 -27.40
CA ASP A 184 -34.86 19.68 -27.00
C ASP A 184 -34.75 20.78 -28.09
N ILE A 185 -33.69 20.75 -28.90
CA ILE A 185 -33.47 21.72 -30.00
C ILE A 185 -34.31 21.36 -31.22
N ASP A 186 -34.37 20.09 -31.63
CA ASP A 186 -35.19 19.66 -32.78
C ASP A 186 -36.68 19.92 -32.52
N ASP A 187 -37.17 19.58 -31.32
CA ASP A 187 -38.57 19.80 -30.93
C ASP A 187 -38.91 21.31 -30.94
N ALA A 188 -37.99 22.16 -30.47
CA ALA A 188 -38.18 23.62 -30.49
C ALA A 188 -38.08 24.24 -31.90
N VAL A 189 -37.32 23.62 -32.81
CA VAL A 189 -37.23 24.04 -34.22
C VAL A 189 -38.48 23.61 -34.98
N GLU A 190 -38.97 22.39 -34.78
CA GLU A 190 -40.20 21.87 -35.42
C GLU A 190 -41.44 22.68 -35.02
N ILE A 191 -41.57 23.06 -33.74
CA ILE A 191 -42.65 23.93 -33.28
C ILE A 191 -42.57 25.32 -33.92
N LYS A 192 -41.36 25.84 -34.15
CA LYS A 192 -41.18 27.13 -34.82
C LYS A 192 -41.50 27.04 -36.31
N ASP A 193 -41.05 26.00 -37.01
CA ASP A 193 -41.37 25.82 -38.43
C ASP A 193 -42.87 25.71 -38.64
N ASN A 194 -43.54 24.85 -37.86
CA ASN A 194 -44.99 24.66 -37.95
C ASN A 194 -45.76 25.94 -37.56
N ALA A 195 -45.28 26.70 -36.56
CA ALA A 195 -45.88 28.00 -36.21
C ALA A 195 -45.62 29.11 -37.26
N THR A 196 -44.63 28.94 -38.12
CA THR A 196 -44.32 29.88 -39.21
C THR A 196 -45.15 29.54 -40.45
N GLU A 197 -45.33 28.26 -40.75
CA GLU A 197 -46.20 27.73 -41.82
C GLU A 197 -47.67 28.12 -41.59
N ILE A 198 -48.17 28.00 -40.35
CA ILE A 198 -49.55 28.43 -39.98
C ILE A 198 -49.75 29.95 -40.13
N LYS A 199 -48.68 30.76 -40.11
CA LYS A 199 -48.77 32.21 -40.33
C LYS A 199 -48.75 32.60 -41.80
N ASP A 200 -48.12 31.82 -42.67
CA ASP A 200 -48.11 32.04 -44.12
C ASP A 200 -49.43 31.63 -44.78
N ASP A 201 -50.14 30.63 -44.22
CA ASP A 201 -51.45 30.17 -44.71
C ASP A 201 -52.63 31.09 -44.31
N ALA A 202 -52.39 32.05 -43.41
CA ALA A 202 -53.41 32.93 -42.84
C ALA A 202 -53.39 34.36 -43.41
N GLN A 203 -52.59 34.64 -44.45
CA GLN A 203 -52.58 35.90 -45.21
C GLN A 203 -53.17 35.73 -46.62
#